data_AF-A0A436WZY4-F1
#
_entry.id   AF-A0A436WZY4-F1
#
_cell.length_a   1.000
_cell.length_b   1.000
_cell.length_c   1.000
_cell.angle_alpha   90.00
_cell.angle_beta   90.00
_cell.angle_gamma   90.00
#
_symmetry.space_group_name_H-M   'P 1'
#
loop_
_entity.id
_entity.type
_entity.pdbx_description
1 polymer ?
#
loop_
_entity_poly.entity_id
_entity_poly.type
_entity_poly.pdbx_seq_one_letter_code
_entity_poly.pdbx_strand_id
1 'polypeptide(L)'
;MAEEWTINRVVFAPKVAADLLNDMEARVLRHNARVQELLEANNRYLEDGRNWRMIQELRADEGSSVEILCDNPDFNGQPNNAVICCGDWTDWQDIRFTGDTIDDALGAAMVAYTQWRRKNHG
;
A
#
# COMPACT_ATOMS: atom_id res chain seq x y z
N MET A 1 -5.66 -72.49 -26.27
CA MET A 1 -5.24 -71.50 -25.25
C MET A 1 -3.94 -70.86 -25.69
N ALA A 2 -4.00 -69.59 -26.04
CA ALA A 2 -2.95 -68.57 -25.88
C ALA A 2 -3.52 -67.31 -26.56
N GLU A 3 -4.21 -66.46 -25.80
CA GLU A 3 -4.66 -65.16 -26.29
C GLU A 3 -3.43 -64.28 -26.52
N GLU A 4 -3.32 -63.75 -27.72
CA GLU A 4 -2.24 -62.87 -28.17
C GLU A 4 -2.39 -61.53 -27.45
N TRP A 5 -1.57 -61.31 -26.42
CA TRP A 5 -1.56 -60.07 -25.66
C TRP A 5 -0.75 -59.02 -26.41
N THR A 6 -1.44 -58.14 -27.13
CA THR A 6 -0.80 -56.95 -27.70
C THR A 6 -0.55 -55.90 -26.61
N ILE A 7 0.71 -55.70 -26.23
CA ILE A 7 1.10 -54.52 -25.45
C ILE A 7 0.95 -53.28 -26.31
N ASN A 8 -0.06 -52.45 -26.01
CA ASN A 8 -0.13 -51.10 -26.51
C ASN A 8 0.97 -50.27 -25.84
N ARG A 9 2.10 -50.09 -26.54
CA ARG A 9 3.13 -49.13 -26.14
C ARG A 9 2.53 -47.73 -26.28
N VAL A 10 2.09 -47.14 -25.16
CA VAL A 10 1.70 -45.74 -25.11
C VAL A 10 2.96 -44.92 -25.37
N VAL A 11 3.18 -44.52 -26.62
CA VAL A 11 4.17 -43.52 -26.97
C VAL A 11 3.64 -42.20 -26.43
N PHE A 12 4.20 -41.74 -25.31
CA PHE A 12 3.93 -40.40 -24.80
C PHE A 12 4.17 -39.40 -25.94
N ALA A 13 3.09 -38.84 -26.49
CA ALA A 13 3.20 -37.92 -27.60
C ALA A 13 3.83 -36.62 -27.05
N PRO A 14 5.04 -36.24 -27.48
CA PRO A 14 5.75 -35.07 -26.94
C PRO A 14 4.93 -33.77 -27.07
N LYS A 15 4.00 -33.72 -28.03
CA LYS A 15 3.05 -32.62 -28.20
C LYS A 15 2.09 -32.46 -27.03
N VAL A 16 1.52 -33.55 -26.50
CA VAL A 16 0.59 -33.48 -25.36
C VAL A 16 1.31 -33.01 -24.10
N ALA A 17 2.55 -33.44 -23.90
CA ALA A 17 3.39 -32.97 -22.81
C ALA A 17 3.74 -31.48 -22.96
N ALA A 18 4.07 -31.02 -24.17
CA ALA A 18 4.33 -29.61 -24.45
C ALA A 18 3.09 -28.73 -24.25
N ASP A 19 1.92 -29.17 -24.74
CA ASP A 19 0.65 -28.46 -24.57
C ASP A 19 0.27 -28.34 -23.10
N LEU A 20 0.49 -29.39 -22.31
CA LEU A 20 0.28 -29.37 -20.85
C LEU A 20 1.21 -28.38 -20.16
N LEU A 21 2.50 -28.38 -20.52
CA LEU A 21 3.47 -27.44 -19.96
C LEU A 21 3.10 -25.98 -20.29
N ASN A 22 2.69 -25.72 -21.53
CA ASN A 22 2.24 -24.39 -21.95
C ASN A 22 0.99 -23.93 -21.18
N ASP A 23 0.01 -24.81 -20.95
CA ASP A 23 -1.17 -24.46 -20.13
C ASP A 23 -0.79 -24.23 -18.67
N MET A 24 0.12 -25.06 -18.11
CA MET A 24 0.64 -24.87 -16.77
C MET A 24 1.34 -23.52 -16.61
N GLU A 25 2.21 -23.15 -17.55
CA GLU A 25 2.87 -21.84 -17.56
C GLU A 25 1.85 -20.70 -17.63
N ALA A 26 0.87 -20.79 -18.53
CA ALA A 26 -0.17 -19.77 -18.66
C ALA A 26 -1.00 -19.63 -17.37
N ARG A 27 -1.28 -20.75 -16.68
CA ARG A 27 -1.97 -20.75 -15.38
C ARG A 27 -1.13 -20.11 -14.29
N VAL A 28 0.15 -20.43 -14.21
CA VAL A 28 1.08 -19.84 -13.23
C VAL A 28 1.21 -18.33 -13.46
N LEU A 29 1.33 -17.88 -14.71
CA LEU A 29 1.39 -16.45 -15.03
C LEU A 29 0.12 -15.70 -14.58
N ARG A 30 -1.07 -16.25 -14.88
CA ARG A 30 -2.34 -15.66 -14.41
C ARG A 30 -2.43 -15.64 -12.88
N HIS A 31 -2.00 -16.71 -12.23
CA HIS A 31 -1.99 -16.79 -10.76
C HIS A 31 -1.05 -15.75 -10.15
N ASN A 32 0.18 -15.64 -10.66
CA ASN A 32 1.16 -14.66 -10.18
C ASN A 32 0.68 -13.23 -10.38
N ALA A 33 0.08 -12.92 -11.53
CA ALA A 33 -0.52 -11.60 -11.77
C ALA A 33 -1.62 -11.29 -10.74
N ARG A 34 -2.49 -12.25 -10.46
CA ARG A 34 -3.54 -12.10 -9.44
C ARG A 34 -2.96 -11.92 -8.02
N VAL A 35 -1.90 -12.64 -7.69
CA VAL A 35 -1.23 -12.51 -6.38
C VAL A 35 -0.61 -11.11 -6.24
N GLN A 36 0.04 -10.59 -7.28
CA GLN A 36 0.60 -9.23 -7.27
C GLN A 36 -0.49 -8.18 -7.06
N GLU A 37 -1.59 -8.27 -7.82
CA GLU A 37 -2.73 -7.36 -7.66
C GLU A 37 -3.31 -7.38 -6.23
N LEU A 38 -3.41 -8.57 -5.62
CA LEU A 38 -3.88 -8.72 -4.24
C LEU A 38 -2.91 -8.11 -3.23
N LEU A 39 -1.60 -8.26 -3.44
CA LEU A 39 -0.57 -7.66 -2.60
C LEU A 39 -0.61 -6.13 -2.70
N GLU A 40 -0.70 -5.57 -3.91
CA GLU A 40 -0.84 -4.14 -4.14
C GLU A 40 -2.10 -3.57 -3.48
N ALA A 41 -3.24 -4.27 -3.61
CA ALA A 41 -4.46 -3.88 -2.92
C ALA A 41 -4.33 -3.92 -1.40
N ASN A 42 -3.70 -4.96 -0.84
CA ASN A 42 -3.48 -5.08 0.60
C ASN A 42 -2.59 -3.94 1.13
N ASN A 43 -1.51 -3.62 0.42
CA ASN A 43 -0.62 -2.53 0.79
C ASN A 43 -1.35 -1.19 0.84
N ARG A 44 -2.20 -0.89 -0.15
CA ARG A 44 -3.04 0.33 -0.13
C ARG A 44 -3.94 0.39 1.11
N TYR A 45 -4.59 -0.72 1.48
CA TYR A 45 -5.42 -0.74 2.69
C TYR A 45 -4.62 -0.55 3.98
N LEU A 46 -3.39 -1.06 4.03
CA LEU A 46 -2.49 -0.86 5.17
C LEU A 46 -2.03 0.60 5.28
N GLU A 47 -1.73 1.23 4.14
CA GLU A 47 -1.40 2.67 4.05
C GLU A 47 -2.57 3.54 4.51
N ASP A 48 -3.78 3.30 4.00
CA ASP A 48 -4.99 4.03 4.42
C ASP A 48 -5.25 3.89 5.93
N GLY A 49 -5.14 2.66 6.46
CA GLY A 49 -5.31 2.39 7.88
C GLY A 49 -4.25 3.08 8.75
N ARG A 50 -3.00 3.16 8.27
CA ARG A 50 -1.92 3.90 8.92
C ARG A 50 -2.21 5.41 8.91
N ASN A 51 -2.56 5.98 7.77
CA ASN A 51 -2.90 7.41 7.62
C ASN A 51 -4.05 7.80 8.54
N TRP A 52 -5.10 6.98 8.60
CA TRP A 52 -6.21 7.23 9.51
C TRP A 52 -5.78 7.20 10.98
N ARG A 53 -4.92 6.25 11.38
CA ARG A 53 -4.37 6.22 12.74
C ARG A 53 -3.57 7.49 13.06
N MET A 54 -2.72 7.95 12.13
CA MET A 54 -1.96 9.18 12.34
C MET A 54 -2.86 10.39 12.57
N ILE A 55 -3.90 10.52 11.75
CA ILE A 55 -4.90 11.59 11.89
C ILE A 55 -5.59 11.53 13.26
N GLN A 56 -5.96 10.33 13.72
CA GLN A 56 -6.60 10.16 15.02
C GLN A 56 -5.66 10.54 16.18
N GLU A 57 -4.37 10.23 16.07
CA GLU A 57 -3.37 10.61 17.08
C GLU A 57 -3.11 12.12 17.09
N LEU A 58 -2.97 12.75 15.94
CA LEU A 58 -2.76 14.20 15.81
C LEU A 58 -3.95 15.04 16.32
N ARG A 59 -5.15 14.44 16.35
CA ARG A 59 -6.41 15.06 16.85
C ARG A 59 -6.84 14.50 18.20
N ALA A 60 -5.97 13.80 18.92
CA ALA A 60 -6.36 13.11 20.16
C ALA A 60 -6.68 14.10 21.28
N ASP A 61 -5.95 15.21 21.34
CA ASP A 61 -6.11 16.23 22.37
C ASP A 61 -7.26 17.20 22.03
N GLU A 62 -7.99 17.67 23.05
CA GLU A 62 -9.14 18.55 22.87
C GLU A 62 -8.78 19.80 22.07
N GLY A 63 -9.64 20.18 21.12
CA GLY A 63 -9.41 21.33 20.24
C GLY A 63 -8.37 21.11 19.14
N SER A 64 -7.69 19.96 19.10
CA SER A 64 -6.72 19.66 18.05
C SER A 64 -7.42 19.29 16.75
N SER A 65 -6.90 19.82 15.64
CA SER A 65 -7.46 19.64 14.30
C SER A 65 -6.37 19.32 13.28
N VAL A 66 -6.79 18.60 12.23
CA VAL A 66 -5.99 18.29 11.05
C VAL A 66 -6.86 18.57 9.84
N GLU A 67 -6.45 19.53 9.03
CA GLU A 67 -7.02 19.83 7.72
C GLU A 67 -6.17 19.17 6.63
N ILE A 68 -6.82 18.42 5.75
CA ILE A 68 -6.18 17.77 4.60
C ILE A 68 -6.46 18.64 3.38
N LEU A 69 -5.42 19.17 2.76
CA LEU A 69 -5.54 20.01 1.57
C LEU A 69 -5.63 19.14 0.31
N CYS A 70 -6.16 19.71 -0.78
CA CYS A 70 -6.11 19.07 -2.08
C CYS A 70 -4.67 18.96 -2.61
N ASP A 71 -4.45 17.97 -3.47
CA ASP A 71 -3.25 17.84 -4.28
C ASP A 71 -2.93 19.13 -5.02
N ASN A 72 -1.64 19.48 -5.11
CA ASN A 72 -1.14 20.67 -5.76
C ASN A 72 -1.53 20.66 -7.26
N PRO A 73 -2.49 21.50 -7.68
CA PRO A 73 -3.01 21.45 -9.05
C PRO A 73 -2.01 21.99 -10.07
N ASP A 74 -1.06 22.82 -9.62
CA ASP A 74 -0.13 23.54 -10.49
C ASP A 74 1.15 22.74 -10.80
N PHE A 75 1.38 21.62 -10.10
CA PHE A 75 2.51 20.70 -10.25
C PHE A 75 3.86 21.40 -10.53
N ASN A 76 4.10 22.52 -9.83
CA ASN A 76 5.17 23.48 -10.09
C ASN A 76 6.52 23.11 -9.43
N GLY A 77 6.74 21.82 -9.19
CA GLY A 77 7.93 21.30 -8.49
C GLY A 77 7.89 21.46 -6.96
N GLN A 78 6.79 21.92 -6.39
CA GLN A 78 6.52 21.85 -4.95
C GLN A 78 5.89 20.49 -4.58
N PRO A 79 5.99 20.08 -3.30
CA PRO A 79 5.37 18.84 -2.85
C PRO A 79 3.88 18.80 -3.19
N ASN A 80 3.40 17.63 -3.64
CA ASN A 80 2.05 17.49 -4.16
C ASN A 80 0.99 17.53 -3.04
N ASN A 81 1.33 17.08 -1.83
CA ASN A 81 0.40 16.94 -0.73
C ASN A 81 0.74 17.86 0.44
N ALA A 82 -0.28 18.28 1.19
CA ALA A 82 -0.10 19.05 2.40
C ALA A 82 -1.24 18.85 3.42
N VAL A 83 -0.88 18.95 4.69
CA VAL A 83 -1.82 18.99 5.82
C VAL A 83 -1.54 20.22 6.68
N ILE A 84 -2.58 20.79 7.28
CA ILE A 84 -2.46 21.85 8.29
C ILE A 84 -2.90 21.27 9.62
N CYS A 85 -2.05 21.39 10.63
CA CYS A 85 -2.36 20.96 11.99
C CYS A 85 -2.45 22.18 12.90
N CYS A 86 -3.40 22.16 13.82
CA CYS A 86 -3.57 23.17 14.85
C CYS A 86 -3.97 22.50 16.16
N GLY A 87 -3.23 22.76 17.23
CA GLY A 87 -3.48 22.26 18.58
C GLY A 87 -2.43 22.78 19.56
N ASP A 88 -2.48 22.32 20.81
CA ASP A 88 -1.53 22.74 21.84
C ASP A 88 -0.06 22.49 21.44
N TRP A 89 0.18 21.38 20.74
CA TRP A 89 1.51 21.01 20.25
C TRP A 89 2.07 21.91 19.14
N THR A 90 1.21 22.70 18.50
CA THR A 90 1.57 23.75 17.56
C THR A 90 1.43 25.16 18.16
N ASP A 91 1.31 25.27 19.49
CA ASP A 91 1.04 26.53 20.18
C ASP A 91 -0.24 27.22 19.65
N TRP A 92 -1.24 26.41 19.28
CA TRP A 92 -2.50 26.86 18.69
C TRP A 92 -2.35 27.64 17.38
N GLN A 93 -1.22 27.45 16.68
CA GLN A 93 -0.99 28.02 15.36
C GLN A 93 -1.23 26.96 14.28
N ASP A 94 -1.71 27.43 13.12
CA ASP A 94 -1.83 26.61 11.92
C ASP A 94 -0.44 26.34 11.35
N ILE A 95 0.03 25.10 11.51
CA ILE A 95 1.32 24.66 10.99
C ILE A 95 1.10 23.73 9.80
N ARG A 96 1.67 24.12 8.66
CA ARG A 96 1.60 23.36 7.41
C ARG A 96 2.75 22.37 7.31
N PHE A 97 2.41 21.12 7.03
CA PHE A 97 3.33 20.05 6.70
C PHE A 97 3.12 19.62 5.25
N THR A 98 4.21 19.36 4.53
CA THR A 98 4.19 19.05 3.10
C THR A 98 4.88 17.72 2.83
N GLY A 99 4.50 17.07 1.73
CA GLY A 99 5.08 15.81 1.29
C GLY A 99 4.69 15.50 -0.16
N ASP A 100 5.39 14.57 -0.79
CA ASP A 100 5.05 14.15 -2.15
C ASP A 100 3.75 13.32 -2.14
N THR A 101 3.54 12.54 -1.08
CA THR A 101 2.30 11.83 -0.80
C THR A 101 1.63 12.33 0.50
N ILE A 102 0.38 11.93 0.72
CA ILE A 102 -0.33 12.22 1.98
C ILE A 102 0.33 11.51 3.18
N ASP A 103 0.89 10.31 3.00
CA ASP A 103 1.63 9.59 4.04
C ASP A 103 2.90 10.38 4.44
N ASP A 104 3.60 10.97 3.48
CA ASP A 104 4.76 11.82 3.76
C ASP A 104 4.38 13.07 4.56
N ALA A 105 3.30 13.76 4.17
CA ALA A 105 2.83 14.97 4.85
C ALA A 105 2.35 14.67 6.29
N LEU A 106 1.57 13.59 6.48
CA LEU A 106 1.14 13.12 7.80
C LEU A 106 2.31 12.61 8.63
N GLY A 107 3.26 11.92 8.02
CA GLY A 107 4.50 11.45 8.65
C GLY A 107 5.33 12.60 9.20
N ALA A 108 5.49 13.68 8.42
CA ALA A 108 6.17 14.89 8.87
C ALA A 108 5.48 15.53 10.09
N ALA A 109 4.15 15.64 10.06
CA ALA A 109 3.36 16.11 11.20
C ALA A 109 3.54 15.22 12.43
N MET A 110 3.51 13.89 12.24
CA MET A 110 3.65 12.91 13.32
C MET A 110 5.02 12.95 14.00
N VAL A 111 6.09 13.19 13.23
CA VAL A 111 7.44 13.38 13.77
C VAL A 111 7.47 14.61 14.68
N ALA A 112 6.91 15.74 14.24
CA ALA A 112 6.85 16.96 15.04
C ALA A 112 6.01 16.76 16.31
N TYR A 113 4.82 16.16 16.21
CA TYR A 113 3.96 15.83 17.34
C TYR A 113 4.67 14.91 18.35
N THR A 114 5.32 13.85 17.88
CA THR A 114 6.03 12.91 18.76
C THR A 114 7.20 13.56 19.48
N GLN A 115 7.95 14.43 18.80
CA GLN A 115 9.05 15.19 19.42
C GLN A 115 8.53 16.14 20.51
N TRP A 116 7.47 16.88 20.23
CA TRP A 116 6.81 17.74 21.22
C TRP A 116 6.30 16.91 22.41
N ARG A 117 5.60 15.81 22.14
CA ARG A 117 5.03 14.94 23.19
C ARG A 117 6.10 14.36 24.11
N ARG A 118 7.23 13.91 23.56
CA ARG A 118 8.38 13.44 24.36
C ARG A 118 8.98 14.52 25.25
N LYS A 119 8.95 15.78 24.81
CA LYS A 119 9.49 16.91 25.58
C LYS A 119 8.57 17.36 26.71
N ASN A 120 7.25 17.30 26.51
CA ASN A 120 6.26 17.88 27.43
C ASN A 120 5.50 16.84 28.28
N HIS A 121 5.46 15.58 27.84
CA HIS A 121 4.75 14.48 28.53
C HIS A 121 5.63 13.23 28.76
N GLY A 122 6.94 13.37 28.53
CA GLY A 122 7.95 12.33 28.79
C GLY A 122 8.54 12.40 30.20
#